data_AF-A0A8J7XMG1-F1
#
_entry.id   AF-A0A8J7XMG1-F1
#
_cell.length_a   1.000
_cell.length_b   1.000
_cell.length_c   1.000
_cell.angle_alpha   90.00
_cell.angle_beta   90.00
_cell.angle_gamma   90.00
#
_symmetry.space_group_name_H-M   'P 1'
#
loop_
_entity.id
_entity.type
_entity.pdbx_description
1 polymer ?
#
loop_
_entity_poly.entity_id
_entity_poly.type
_entity_poly.pdbx_seq_one_letter_code
_entity_poly.pdbx_strand_id
1 'polypeptide(L)'
;MYEEIYTSVLQPWYTSLESPEESQRKTLEILLRNYKKTEYGQKYGADVKTMEEFRESFPPAAFKDFLPWIEEVKKGNWTVLLPEPPVEWGMTRGSTGASKIVPFTSTDMEQKSTCGSRGTLNYVYKEKRYEILKGYALNNNFPAKVGTMTVGNTEVDYGYSTGIYAKYASRGGGL
;
A
#
# COMPACT_ATOMS: atom_id res chain seq x y z
N MET A 1 7.82 -23.53 7.20
CA MET A 1 8.85 -22.52 6.87
C MET A 1 9.10 -22.35 5.37
N TYR A 2 9.93 -23.14 4.67
CA TYR A 2 10.26 -22.81 3.25
C TYR A 2 9.10 -23.05 2.27
N GLU A 3 8.37 -24.15 2.42
CA GLU A 3 7.12 -24.40 1.65
C GLU A 3 6.04 -23.36 1.96
N GLU A 4 5.98 -22.91 3.21
CA GLU A 4 5.03 -21.90 3.67
C GLU A 4 5.36 -20.51 3.08
N ILE A 5 6.64 -20.14 3.01
CA ILE A 5 7.10 -18.94 2.27
C ILE A 5 6.70 -19.03 0.80
N TYR A 6 6.89 -20.21 0.19
CA TYR A 6 6.50 -20.42 -1.19
C TYR A 6 4.99 -20.22 -1.37
N THR A 7 4.16 -20.94 -0.62
CA THR A 7 2.69 -20.88 -0.75
C THR A 7 2.11 -19.51 -0.43
N SER A 8 2.64 -18.80 0.57
CA SER A 8 2.07 -17.51 1.02
C SER A 8 2.56 -16.30 0.23
N VAL A 9 3.84 -16.28 -0.19
CA VAL A 9 4.46 -15.08 -0.77
C VAL A 9 4.73 -15.21 -2.26
N LEU A 10 5.24 -16.37 -2.71
CA LEU A 10 5.73 -16.58 -4.07
C LEU A 10 4.69 -17.17 -5.02
N GLN A 11 3.94 -18.18 -4.58
CA GLN A 11 2.94 -18.86 -5.40
C GLN A 11 1.86 -17.88 -5.92
N PRO A 12 1.27 -16.97 -5.11
CA PRO A 12 0.30 -16.00 -5.62
C PRO A 12 0.92 -15.06 -6.67
N TRP A 13 2.21 -14.74 -6.53
CA TRP A 13 2.93 -13.93 -7.51
C TRP A 13 3.15 -14.70 -8.81
N TYR A 14 3.60 -15.95 -8.77
CA TYR A 14 3.79 -16.77 -9.96
C TYR A 14 2.48 -17.03 -10.70
N THR A 15 1.42 -17.42 -9.98
CA THR A 15 0.09 -17.58 -10.58
C THR A 15 -0.39 -16.28 -11.23
N SER A 16 -0.07 -15.11 -10.65
CA SER A 16 -0.45 -13.84 -11.26
C SER A 16 0.26 -13.56 -12.59
N LEU A 17 1.47 -14.10 -12.78
CA LEU A 17 2.24 -13.96 -14.02
C LEU A 17 1.81 -14.94 -15.10
N GLU A 18 1.26 -16.11 -14.73
CA GLU A 18 0.71 -17.09 -15.67
C GLU A 18 -0.63 -16.64 -16.28
N SER A 19 -1.40 -15.83 -15.54
CA SER A 19 -2.71 -15.31 -15.99
C SER A 19 -2.88 -13.84 -15.60
N PRO A 20 -2.13 -12.93 -16.26
CA PRO A 20 -2.07 -11.52 -15.86
C PRO A 20 -3.41 -10.78 -16.03
N GLU A 21 -4.16 -11.06 -17.09
CA GLU A 21 -5.46 -10.44 -17.35
C GLU A 21 -6.47 -10.76 -16.23
N GLU A 22 -6.63 -12.04 -15.92
CA GLU A 22 -7.51 -12.51 -14.85
C GLU A 22 -7.08 -11.97 -13.47
N SER A 23 -5.78 -11.86 -13.24
CA SER A 23 -5.23 -11.32 -12.00
C SER A 23 -5.50 -9.82 -11.85
N GLN A 24 -5.37 -9.05 -12.94
CA GLN A 24 -5.74 -7.64 -12.97
C GLN A 24 -7.25 -7.45 -12.79
N ARG A 25 -8.08 -8.29 -13.41
CA ARG A 25 -9.54 -8.28 -13.24
C ARG A 25 -9.93 -8.49 -11.78
N LYS A 26 -9.38 -9.52 -11.12
CA LYS A 26 -9.59 -9.77 -9.68
C LYS A 26 -9.11 -8.61 -8.80
N THR A 27 -7.96 -8.03 -9.13
CA THR A 27 -7.43 -6.87 -8.42
C THR A 27 -8.40 -5.70 -8.50
N LEU A 28 -8.90 -5.39 -9.69
CA LEU A 28 -9.90 -4.35 -9.91
C LEU A 28 -11.20 -4.62 -9.12
N GLU A 29 -11.70 -5.86 -9.12
CA GLU A 29 -12.90 -6.23 -8.35
C GLU A 29 -12.72 -6.00 -6.85
N ILE A 30 -11.54 -6.33 -6.29
CA ILE A 30 -11.22 -6.10 -4.89
C ILE A 30 -11.18 -4.60 -4.59
N LEU A 31 -10.51 -3.82 -5.44
CA LEU A 31 -10.43 -2.37 -5.30
C LEU A 31 -11.83 -1.74 -5.35
N LEU A 32 -12.63 -2.05 -6.37
CA LEU A 32 -14.00 -1.53 -6.50
C LEU A 32 -14.87 -1.92 -5.31
N ARG A 33 -14.81 -3.17 -4.83
CA ARG A 33 -15.53 -3.62 -3.64
C ARG A 33 -15.19 -2.80 -2.40
N ASN A 34 -13.92 -2.45 -2.22
CA ASN A 34 -13.48 -1.61 -1.12
C ASN A 34 -13.92 -0.15 -1.31
N TYR A 35 -13.73 0.40 -2.50
CA TYR A 35 -14.08 1.79 -2.80
C TYR A 35 -15.58 2.07 -2.78
N LYS A 36 -16.46 1.08 -2.99
CA LYS A 36 -17.91 1.19 -2.74
C LYS A 36 -18.26 1.65 -1.32
N LYS A 37 -17.39 1.41 -0.34
CA LYS A 37 -17.57 1.82 1.05
C LYS A 37 -17.17 3.28 1.31
N THR A 38 -16.55 3.94 0.34
CA THR A 38 -16.01 5.30 0.46
C THR A 38 -16.89 6.32 -0.25
N GLU A 39 -16.88 7.57 0.20
CA GLU A 39 -17.63 8.63 -0.49
C GLU A 39 -17.08 8.88 -1.91
N TYR A 40 -15.76 8.81 -2.09
CA TYR A 40 -15.12 8.89 -3.41
C TYR A 40 -15.66 7.82 -4.36
N GLY A 41 -15.64 6.55 -3.94
CA GLY A 41 -16.13 5.47 -4.79
C GLY A 41 -17.64 5.55 -5.04
N GLN A 42 -18.45 6.02 -4.08
CA GLN A 42 -19.87 6.26 -4.31
C GLN A 42 -20.11 7.38 -5.33
N LYS A 43 -19.37 8.49 -5.20
CA LYS A 43 -19.45 9.64 -6.12
C LYS A 43 -19.09 9.28 -7.55
N TYR A 44 -18.04 8.48 -7.74
CA TYR A 44 -17.57 8.07 -9.06
C TYR A 44 -18.16 6.75 -9.54
N GLY A 45 -19.07 6.13 -8.79
CA GLY A 45 -19.80 4.94 -9.25
C GLY A 45 -18.97 3.65 -9.24
N ALA A 46 -18.36 3.29 -8.11
CA ALA A 46 -17.58 2.05 -7.93
C ALA A 46 -18.37 0.72 -8.13
N ASP A 47 -19.65 0.76 -8.56
CA ASP A 47 -20.45 -0.40 -8.94
C ASP A 47 -20.45 -0.75 -10.43
N VAL A 48 -19.56 -0.14 -11.20
CA VAL A 48 -19.29 -0.50 -12.61
C VAL A 48 -19.16 -2.01 -12.83
N LYS A 49 -19.67 -2.48 -13.96
CA LYS A 49 -19.67 -3.89 -14.39
C LYS A 49 -18.73 -4.15 -15.55
N THR A 50 -18.44 -3.12 -16.35
CA THR A 50 -17.59 -3.21 -17.53
C THR A 50 -16.33 -2.36 -17.39
N MET A 51 -15.31 -2.69 -18.19
CA MET A 51 -14.07 -1.91 -18.19
C MET A 51 -14.30 -0.52 -18.80
N GLU A 52 -15.22 -0.41 -19.74
CA GLU A 52 -15.65 0.84 -20.38
C GLU A 52 -16.28 1.76 -19.33
N GLU A 53 -17.26 1.26 -18.58
CA GLU A 53 -17.87 2.00 -17.45
C GLU A 53 -16.82 2.41 -16.42
N PHE A 54 -15.87 1.53 -16.09
CA PHE A 54 -14.79 1.83 -15.15
C PHE A 54 -13.94 3.01 -15.64
N ARG A 55 -13.55 3.04 -16.92
CA ARG A 55 -12.72 4.12 -17.49
C ARG A 55 -13.46 5.45 -17.55
N GLU A 56 -14.76 5.44 -17.79
CA GLU A 56 -15.61 6.64 -17.77
C GLU A 56 -15.79 7.18 -16.35
N SER A 57 -16.00 6.27 -15.39
CA SER A 57 -16.21 6.56 -13.97
C SER A 57 -14.94 7.05 -13.27
N PHE A 58 -13.79 6.44 -13.56
CA PHE A 58 -12.50 6.72 -12.94
C PHE A 58 -11.46 7.13 -14.00
N PRO A 59 -11.57 8.36 -14.56
CA PRO A 59 -10.60 8.85 -15.52
C PRO A 59 -9.23 9.04 -14.86
N PRO A 60 -8.13 9.02 -15.64
CA PRO A 60 -6.81 9.35 -15.11
C PRO A 60 -6.80 10.69 -14.38
N ALA A 61 -6.27 10.70 -13.16
CA ALA A 61 -6.25 11.87 -12.28
C ALA A 61 -4.83 12.15 -11.77
N ALA A 62 -4.53 13.42 -11.53
CA ALA A 62 -3.27 13.87 -10.94
C ALA A 62 -3.41 13.99 -9.41
N PHE A 63 -2.28 14.01 -8.71
CA PHE A 63 -2.27 14.14 -7.25
C PHE A 63 -3.04 15.37 -6.73
N LYS A 64 -3.00 16.49 -7.48
CA LYS A 64 -3.74 17.72 -7.13
C LYS A 64 -5.24 17.50 -7.03
N ASP A 65 -5.79 16.56 -7.82
CA ASP A 65 -7.21 16.25 -7.86
C ASP A 65 -7.64 15.46 -6.61
N PHE A 66 -6.68 14.81 -5.95
CA PHE A 66 -6.88 14.11 -4.68
C PHE A 66 -6.66 14.98 -3.44
N LEU A 67 -6.07 16.18 -3.58
CA LEU A 67 -5.80 17.05 -2.44
C LEU A 67 -7.04 17.34 -1.59
N PRO A 68 -8.21 17.71 -2.15
CA PRO A 68 -9.40 17.98 -1.32
C PRO A 68 -9.79 16.78 -0.46
N TRP A 69 -9.72 15.58 -1.04
CA TRP A 69 -10.03 14.34 -0.33
C TRP A 69 -9.01 14.04 0.77
N ILE A 70 -7.72 14.20 0.49
CA ILE A 70 -6.64 14.00 1.47
C ILE A 70 -6.76 14.99 2.62
N GLU A 71 -7.14 16.25 2.36
CA GLU A 71 -7.36 17.24 3.42
C GLU A 71 -8.55 16.87 4.31
N GLU A 72 -9.63 16.31 3.77
CA GLU A 72 -10.73 15.76 4.58
C GLU A 72 -10.28 14.55 5.43
N VAL A 73 -9.45 13.67 4.88
CA VAL A 73 -8.82 12.58 5.66
C VAL A 73 -7.97 13.15 6.80
N LYS A 74 -7.20 14.23 6.56
CA LYS A 74 -6.43 14.92 7.61
C LYS A 74 -7.33 15.62 8.64
N LYS A 75 -8.55 16.00 8.31
CA LYS A 75 -9.53 16.47 9.32
C LYS A 75 -10.13 15.33 10.14
N GLY A 76 -9.76 14.08 9.86
CA GLY A 76 -10.24 12.89 10.55
C GLY A 76 -11.38 12.17 9.83
N ASN A 77 -11.93 12.74 8.75
CA ASN A 77 -12.96 12.10 7.94
C ASN A 77 -12.34 11.18 6.90
N TRP A 78 -11.81 10.03 7.34
CA TRP A 78 -11.08 9.11 6.46
C TRP A 78 -11.98 8.37 5.46
N THR A 79 -13.27 8.17 5.77
CA THR A 79 -14.23 7.44 4.93
C THR A 79 -14.51 8.12 3.58
N VAL A 80 -14.12 9.39 3.44
CA VAL A 80 -14.21 10.11 2.16
C VAL A 80 -13.39 9.44 1.07
N LEU A 81 -12.27 8.80 1.41
CA LEU A 81 -11.30 8.29 0.44
C LEU A 81 -10.79 6.89 0.78
N LEU A 82 -10.69 6.54 2.06
CA LEU A 82 -10.08 5.29 2.51
C LEU A 82 -11.16 4.29 2.93
N PRO A 83 -11.03 3.00 2.55
CA PRO A 83 -11.98 1.96 2.95
C PRO A 83 -11.82 1.52 4.42
N GLU A 84 -10.75 1.95 5.08
CA GLU A 84 -10.45 1.69 6.50
C GLU A 84 -9.61 2.85 7.08
N PRO A 85 -9.52 3.00 8.41
CA PRO A 85 -8.75 4.07 9.04
C PRO A 85 -7.25 4.02 8.68
N PRO A 86 -6.59 5.18 8.53
CA PRO A 86 -5.14 5.23 8.36
C PRO A 86 -4.41 4.88 9.66
N VAL A 87 -3.27 4.19 9.54
CA VAL A 87 -2.41 3.77 10.67
C VAL A 87 -1.04 4.42 10.68
N GLU A 88 -0.54 4.86 9.52
CA GLU A 88 0.75 5.55 9.36
C GLU A 88 0.62 6.63 8.27
N TRP A 89 1.55 7.59 8.24
CA TRP A 89 1.54 8.69 7.26
C TRP A 89 2.88 8.83 6.55
N GLY A 90 2.87 8.54 5.24
CA GLY A 90 4.04 8.55 4.39
C GLY A 90 4.28 9.90 3.72
N MET A 91 5.49 10.42 3.86
CA MET A 91 6.02 11.57 3.14
C MET A 91 6.72 11.08 1.87
N THR A 92 6.32 11.64 0.72
CA THR A 92 7.03 11.47 -0.54
C THR A 92 7.74 12.78 -0.89
N ARG A 93 9.05 12.70 -1.15
CA ARG A 93 9.81 13.83 -1.71
C ARG A 93 9.40 13.98 -3.17
N GLY A 94 8.64 15.02 -3.48
CA GLY A 94 8.51 15.48 -4.86
C GLY A 94 9.85 16.06 -5.33
N SER A 95 10.24 15.81 -6.57
CA SER A 95 11.49 16.34 -7.14
C SER A 95 11.49 17.87 -7.34
N THR A 96 10.33 18.53 -7.23
CA THR A 96 10.17 19.95 -7.57
C THR A 96 9.10 20.70 -6.74
N GLY A 97 8.59 20.15 -5.64
CA GLY A 97 7.49 20.78 -4.88
C GLY A 97 7.41 20.39 -3.41
N ALA A 98 6.43 20.99 -2.71
CA ALA A 98 6.11 20.68 -1.32
C ALA A 98 5.91 19.17 -1.15
N SER A 99 6.43 18.64 -0.04
CA SER A 99 6.36 17.20 0.22
C SER A 99 4.92 16.75 0.39
N LYS A 100 4.57 15.65 -0.29
CA LYS A 100 3.21 15.11 -0.24
C LYS A 100 3.15 14.12 0.91
N ILE A 101 2.22 14.35 1.83
CA ILE A 101 1.96 13.44 2.95
C ILE A 101 0.67 12.68 2.62
N VAL A 102 0.75 11.35 2.59
CA VAL A 102 -0.35 10.46 2.22
C VAL A 102 -0.61 9.43 3.34
N PRO A 103 -1.87 9.07 3.58
CA PRO A 103 -2.23 8.06 4.56
C PRO A 103 -1.87 6.65 4.08
N PHE A 104 -1.42 5.79 5.00
CA PHE A 104 -1.30 4.34 4.79
C PHE A 104 -2.27 3.62 5.71
N THR A 105 -2.97 2.61 5.19
CA THR A 105 -3.87 1.76 5.97
C THR A 105 -3.18 0.47 6.39
N SER A 106 -3.79 -0.30 7.30
CA SER A 106 -3.26 -1.60 7.72
C SER A 106 -3.09 -2.55 6.54
N THR A 107 -4.09 -2.63 5.66
CA THR A 107 -4.04 -3.48 4.46
C THR A 107 -2.88 -3.08 3.54
N ASP A 108 -2.70 -1.77 3.32
CA ASP A 108 -1.59 -1.25 2.50
C ASP A 108 -0.21 -1.64 3.10
N MET A 109 -0.06 -1.49 4.42
CA MET A 109 1.18 -1.85 5.12
C MET A 109 1.49 -3.35 5.03
N GLU A 110 0.48 -4.22 5.20
CA GLU A 110 0.62 -5.67 5.06
C GLU A 110 0.97 -6.08 3.62
N GLN A 111 0.28 -5.51 2.62
CA GLN A 111 0.55 -5.77 1.21
C GLN A 111 1.96 -5.35 0.83
N LYS A 112 2.44 -4.19 1.29
CA LYS A 112 3.80 -3.70 1.06
C LYS A 112 4.85 -4.60 1.73
N SER A 113 4.60 -5.06 2.96
CA SER A 113 5.49 -6.01 3.64
C SER A 113 5.63 -7.31 2.83
N THR A 114 4.49 -7.89 2.44
CA THR A 114 4.44 -9.13 1.65
C THR A 114 5.11 -8.96 0.29
N CYS A 115 4.73 -7.93 -0.48
CA CYS A 115 5.26 -7.70 -1.82
C CYS A 115 6.75 -7.33 -1.78
N GLY A 116 7.19 -6.53 -0.80
CA GLY A 116 8.59 -6.11 -0.65
C GLY A 116 9.54 -7.28 -0.44
N SER A 117 9.07 -8.36 0.20
CA SER A 117 9.88 -9.56 0.44
C SER A 117 10.03 -10.47 -0.78
N ARG A 118 9.15 -10.37 -1.79
CA ARG A 118 9.10 -11.29 -2.94
C ARG A 118 10.42 -11.40 -3.69
N GLY A 119 11.10 -10.28 -3.95
CA GLY A 119 12.36 -10.28 -4.71
C GLY A 119 13.43 -11.15 -4.05
N THR A 120 13.69 -10.91 -2.77
CA THR A 120 14.67 -11.67 -1.98
C THR A 120 14.25 -13.12 -1.80
N LEU A 121 12.99 -13.38 -1.40
CA LEU A 121 12.51 -14.74 -1.18
C LEU A 121 12.51 -15.57 -2.46
N ASN A 122 12.19 -14.96 -3.60
CA ASN A 122 12.25 -15.61 -4.90
C ASN A 122 13.68 -16.03 -5.26
N TYR A 123 14.66 -15.15 -5.04
CA TYR A 123 16.06 -15.49 -5.24
C TYR A 123 16.50 -16.64 -4.33
N VAL A 124 16.22 -16.54 -3.04
CA VAL A 124 16.53 -17.58 -2.05
C VAL A 124 15.92 -18.93 -2.45
N TYR A 125 14.65 -18.93 -2.87
CA TYR A 125 13.93 -20.13 -3.27
C TYR A 125 14.50 -20.75 -4.55
N LYS A 126 14.74 -19.96 -5.60
CA LYS A 126 15.26 -20.45 -6.88
C LYS A 126 16.68 -20.98 -6.79
N GLU A 127 17.55 -20.28 -6.06
CA GLU A 127 18.96 -20.64 -5.90
C GLU A 127 19.20 -21.62 -4.74
N LYS A 128 18.15 -21.97 -3.99
CA LYS A 128 18.20 -22.79 -2.76
C LYS A 128 19.18 -22.27 -1.71
N ARG A 129 19.34 -20.94 -1.66
CA ARG A 129 20.25 -20.22 -0.77
C ARG A 129 19.60 -19.84 0.56
N TYR A 130 19.05 -20.83 1.25
CA TYR A 130 18.28 -20.64 2.49
C TYR A 130 19.11 -20.12 3.66
N GLU A 131 20.44 -20.23 3.60
CA GLU A 131 21.35 -19.65 4.58
C GLU A 131 21.22 -18.13 4.69
N ILE A 132 20.78 -17.46 3.62
CA ILE A 132 20.56 -16.00 3.61
C ILE A 132 19.50 -15.61 4.65
N LEU A 133 18.46 -16.42 4.85
CA LEU A 133 17.38 -16.14 5.80
C LEU A 133 17.83 -16.31 7.27
N LYS A 134 18.97 -16.97 7.50
CA LYS A 134 19.56 -17.13 8.83
C LYS A 134 20.52 -15.99 9.19
N GLY A 135 20.87 -15.15 8.22
CA GLY A 135 21.79 -14.04 8.40
C GLY A 135 21.10 -12.76 8.86
N TYR A 136 21.86 -11.68 8.89
CA TYR A 136 21.35 -10.34 9.18
C TYR A 136 21.22 -9.53 7.89
N ALA A 137 20.12 -8.79 7.77
CA ALA A 137 19.94 -7.82 6.70
C ALA A 137 20.25 -6.41 7.22
N LEU A 138 21.34 -5.81 6.74
CA LEU A 138 21.58 -4.38 6.92
C LEU A 138 20.75 -3.61 5.89
N ASN A 139 19.69 -2.94 6.35
CA ASN A 139 18.83 -2.13 5.50
C ASN A 139 18.91 -0.66 5.90
N ASN A 140 19.48 0.18 5.02
CA ASN A 140 19.61 1.61 5.23
C ASN A 140 18.32 2.32 4.82
N ASN A 141 17.55 2.72 5.81
CA ASN A 141 16.27 3.40 5.61
C ASN A 141 16.35 4.88 5.98
N PHE A 142 15.48 5.67 5.37
CA PHE A 142 15.25 7.04 5.84
C PHE A 142 14.44 7.02 7.16
N PRO A 143 14.41 8.12 7.93
CA PRO A 143 13.67 8.16 9.19
C PRO A 143 12.18 7.88 9.03
N ALA A 144 11.64 7.00 9.89
CA ALA A 144 10.21 6.73 10.00
C ALA A 144 9.41 7.93 10.55
N LYS A 145 10.10 8.82 11.26
CA LYS A 145 9.56 10.08 11.79
C LYS A 145 10.46 11.23 11.31
N VAL A 146 9.85 12.17 10.61
CA VAL A 146 10.46 13.43 10.15
C VAL A 146 9.82 14.60 10.87
N GLY A 147 8.53 14.52 11.18
CA GLY A 147 7.79 15.51 11.93
C GLY A 147 6.46 14.96 12.42
N THR A 148 5.64 15.84 12.97
CA THR A 148 4.28 15.55 13.41
C THR A 148 3.28 16.45 12.68
N MET A 149 2.04 15.99 12.58
CA MET A 149 0.92 16.79 12.09
C MET A 149 -0.35 16.44 12.83
N THR A 150 -1.31 17.36 12.83
CA THR A 150 -2.63 17.11 13.41
C THR A 150 -3.53 16.40 12.40
N VAL A 151 -4.13 15.28 12.83
CA VAL A 151 -5.19 14.59 12.11
C VAL A 151 -6.44 14.56 12.97
N GLY A 152 -7.49 15.26 12.54
CA GLY A 152 -8.66 15.53 13.37
C GLY A 152 -8.25 16.23 14.68
N ASN A 153 -8.38 15.52 15.80
CA ASN A 153 -8.01 16.02 17.13
C ASN A 153 -6.75 15.35 17.70
N THR A 154 -6.01 14.59 16.88
CA THR A 154 -4.88 13.78 17.33
C THR A 154 -3.60 14.22 16.64
N GLU A 155 -2.48 14.27 17.37
CA GLU A 155 -1.16 14.44 16.77
C GLU A 155 -0.60 13.09 16.30
N VAL A 156 -0.15 13.03 15.04
CA VAL A 156 0.41 11.82 14.42
C VAL A 156 1.79 12.10 13.84
N ASP A 157 2.65 11.08 13.85
CA ASP A 157 3.95 11.12 13.19
C ASP A 157 3.78 10.97 11.67
N TYR A 158 4.62 11.66 10.89
CA TYR A 158 4.84 11.35 9.48
C TYR A 158 6.33 11.20 9.18
N GLY A 159 6.66 10.41 8.16
CA GLY A 159 8.05 10.22 7.75
C GLY A 159 8.20 9.50 6.42
N TYR A 160 9.42 9.07 6.09
CA TYR A 160 9.67 8.41 4.81
C TYR A 160 9.10 6.99 4.80
N SER A 161 8.52 6.59 3.67
CA SER A 161 7.92 5.26 3.49
C SER A 161 8.88 4.13 3.88
N THR A 162 10.15 4.19 3.46
CA THR A 162 11.16 3.17 3.79
C THR A 162 11.40 3.03 5.30
N GLY A 163 11.44 4.16 6.02
CA GLY A 163 11.54 4.17 7.48
C GLY A 163 10.30 3.59 8.16
N ILE A 164 9.12 3.99 7.69
CA ILE A 164 7.84 3.49 8.21
C ILE A 164 7.74 1.97 8.03
N TYR A 165 8.16 1.43 6.87
CA TYR A 165 8.19 -0.01 6.63
C TYR A 165 9.13 -0.73 7.58
N ALA A 166 10.35 -0.20 7.79
CA ALA A 166 11.30 -0.79 8.70
C ALA A 166 10.78 -0.82 10.16
N LYS A 167 10.17 0.29 10.60
CA LYS A 167 9.49 0.40 11.90
C LYS A 167 8.35 -0.62 12.01
N TYR A 168 7.50 -0.74 10.99
CA TYR A 168 6.39 -1.68 10.96
C TYR A 168 6.86 -3.13 11.05
N ALA A 169 7.84 -3.52 10.21
CA ALA A 169 8.42 -4.86 10.21
C ALA A 169 9.01 -5.23 11.58
N SER A 170 9.69 -4.29 12.26
CA SER A 170 10.30 -4.52 13.58
C SER A 170 9.31 -4.77 14.72
N ARG A 171 8.03 -4.39 14.55
CA ARG A 171 7.01 -4.44 15.62
C ARG A 171 6.15 -5.71 15.61
N GLY A 172 6.31 -6.60 14.64
CA GLY A 172 5.58 -7.88 14.59
C GLY A 172 4.90 -8.20 13.26
N GLY A 173 5.51 -7.84 12.12
CA GLY A 173 4.90 -8.09 10.80
C GLY A 173 5.89 -8.28 9.64
N GLY A 174 7.12 -8.67 9.93
CA GLY A 174 8.10 -9.12 8.94
C GLY A 174 8.56 -10.53 9.28
N LEU A 175 8.65 -11.38 8.25
CA LEU A 175 9.14 -12.76 8.30
C LEU A 175 10.31 -12.98 9.27
#